data_AF-A0A8B6CD50-F1
#
_entry.id   AF-A0A8B6CD50-F1
#
_cell.length_a   1.000
_cell.length_b   1.000
_cell.length_c   1.000
_cell.angle_alpha   90.00
_cell.angle_beta   90.00
_cell.angle_gamma   90.00
#
_symmetry.space_group_name_H-M   'P 1'
#
loop_
_entity.id
_entity.type
_entity.pdbx_description
1 polymer ?
#
loop_
_entity_poly.entity_id
_entity_poly.type
_entity_poly.pdbx_seq_one_letter_code
_entity_poly.pdbx_strand_id
1 'polypeptide(L)'
;MAETNKRIEKCLSFIKDNLTHVDSVVDKLIESDVIPMTERDSIVSKPLEREQIQSLLDVVTRKQKGDVFLAALVETKNEHVAVQIKSVKLSGEMETLGRSPTYSLTDRNVSIFITSH
;
A
#
# COMPACT_ATOMS: atom_id res chain seq x y z
N MET A 1 -8.07 3.03 15.09
CA MET A 1 -7.77 1.68 14.56
C MET A 1 -8.83 1.17 13.57
N ALA A 2 -10.14 1.42 13.75
CA ALA A 2 -11.16 0.97 12.78
C ALA A 2 -11.24 1.82 11.48
N GLU A 3 -10.83 3.09 11.54
CA GLU A 3 -10.91 4.01 10.39
C GLU A 3 -9.99 3.59 9.22
N THR A 4 -8.76 3.16 9.52
CA THR A 4 -7.81 2.69 8.51
C THR A 4 -8.35 1.47 7.75
N ASN A 5 -8.97 0.53 8.45
CA ASN A 5 -9.58 -0.65 7.81
C ASN A 5 -10.75 -0.28 6.90
N LYS A 6 -11.62 0.65 7.32
CA LYS A 6 -12.69 1.15 6.43
C LYS A 6 -12.15 1.77 5.15
N ARG A 7 -11.02 2.47 5.21
CA ARG A 7 -10.35 3.03 4.02
C ARG A 7 -9.77 1.92 3.14
N ILE A 8 -9.17 0.90 3.74
CA ILE A 8 -8.68 -0.29 3.02
C ILE A 8 -9.83 -0.99 2.30
N GLU A 9 -10.96 -1.23 2.98
CA GLU A 9 -12.18 -1.83 2.40
C GLU A 9 -12.71 -1.01 1.22
N LYS A 10 -12.72 0.32 1.35
CA LYS A 10 -13.15 1.22 0.27
C LYS A 10 -12.18 1.22 -0.93
N CYS A 11 -10.89 0.98 -0.70
CA CYS A 11 -9.86 0.92 -1.74
C CYS A 11 -9.51 -0.50 -2.21
N LEU A 12 -10.28 -1.54 -1.84
CA LEU A 12 -9.97 -2.94 -2.18
C LEU A 12 -9.74 -3.16 -3.69
N SER A 13 -10.57 -2.56 -4.56
CA SER A 13 -10.41 -2.72 -6.01
C SER A 13 -9.10 -2.12 -6.50
N PHE A 14 -8.76 -0.92 -6.02
CA PHE A 14 -7.52 -0.24 -6.36
C PHE A 14 -6.30 -1.02 -5.88
N ILE A 15 -6.34 -1.51 -4.64
CA ILE A 15 -5.26 -2.30 -4.05
C ILE A 15 -5.04 -3.58 -4.86
N LYS A 16 -6.11 -4.30 -5.23
CA LYS A 16 -5.99 -5.53 -6.04
C LYS A 16 -5.33 -5.32 -7.40
N ASP A 17 -5.49 -4.13 -7.98
CA ASP A 17 -4.98 -3.80 -9.32
C ASP A 17 -3.57 -3.21 -9.28
N ASN A 18 -3.18 -2.59 -8.16
CA ASN A 18 -1.92 -1.83 -8.02
C ASN A 18 -0.92 -2.44 -7.03
N LEU A 19 -1.32 -3.42 -6.22
CA LEU A 19 -0.45 -4.07 -5.26
C LEU A 19 0.38 -5.12 -5.97
N THR A 20 1.70 -4.94 -5.89
CA THR A 20 2.68 -5.85 -6.47
C THR A 20 3.52 -6.46 -5.35
N HIS A 21 4.04 -7.66 -5.56
CA HIS A 21 4.88 -8.36 -4.58
C HIS A 21 4.16 -8.69 -3.26
N VAL A 22 3.02 -9.41 -3.37
CA VAL A 22 2.23 -9.86 -2.21
C VAL A 22 3.07 -10.62 -1.20
N ASP A 23 3.96 -11.51 -1.67
CA ASP A 23 4.82 -12.31 -0.79
C ASP A 23 5.70 -11.44 0.13
N SER A 24 6.27 -10.34 -0.38
CA SER A 24 7.05 -9.40 0.43
C SER A 24 6.21 -8.65 1.46
N VAL A 25 4.96 -8.31 1.13
CA VAL A 25 4.03 -7.68 2.08
C VAL A 25 3.64 -8.67 3.16
N VAL A 26 3.38 -9.92 2.79
CA VAL A 26 3.04 -10.99 3.73
C VAL A 26 4.20 -11.28 4.67
N ASP A 27 5.44 -11.34 4.17
CA ASP A 27 6.64 -11.56 4.99
C ASP A 27 6.78 -10.48 6.07
N LYS A 28 6.63 -9.20 5.70
CA LYS A 28 6.64 -8.06 6.64
C LYS A 28 5.53 -8.13 7.69
N LEU A 29 4.36 -8.64 7.32
CA LEU A 29 3.24 -8.82 8.24
C LEU A 29 3.45 -9.97 9.21
N ILE A 30 4.24 -10.99 8.82
CA ILE A 30 4.68 -12.06 9.73
C ILE A 30 5.74 -11.53 10.68
N GLU A 31 6.72 -10.78 10.17
CA GLU A 31 7.74 -10.11 11.02
C GLU A 31 7.09 -9.18 12.07
N SER A 32 5.98 -8.54 11.71
CA SER A 32 5.21 -7.67 12.61
C SER A 32 4.20 -8.42 13.50
N ASP A 33 4.22 -9.75 13.51
CA ASP A 33 3.29 -10.63 14.25
C ASP A 33 1.79 -10.38 13.94
N VAL A 34 1.51 -9.78 12.78
CA VAL A 34 0.13 -9.53 12.33
C VAL A 34 -0.47 -10.80 11.76
N ILE A 35 0.29 -11.56 10.98
CA ILE A 35 -0.19 -12.78 10.33
C ILE A 35 0.71 -13.94 10.77
N PRO A 36 0.15 -15.04 11.29
CA PRO A 36 0.96 -16.20 11.64
C PRO A 36 1.46 -16.87 10.37
N MET A 37 2.62 -17.52 10.44
CA MET A 37 3.23 -18.22 9.31
C MET A 37 2.32 -19.30 8.70
N THR A 38 1.38 -19.85 9.47
CA THR A 38 0.36 -20.80 8.98
C THR A 38 -0.63 -20.19 7.99
N GLU A 39 -0.94 -18.89 8.13
CA GLU A 39 -1.81 -18.19 7.19
C GLU A 39 -1.03 -17.73 5.94
N ARG A 40 0.29 -17.54 6.05
CA ARG A 40 1.15 -17.26 4.89
C ARG A 40 0.93 -18.29 3.79
N ASP A 41 1.05 -19.56 4.13
CA ASP A 41 0.97 -20.64 3.15
C ASP A 41 -0.40 -20.67 2.48
N SER A 42 -1.47 -20.50 3.26
CA SER A 42 -2.84 -20.37 2.74
C SER A 42 -3.02 -19.20 1.76
N ILE A 43 -2.32 -18.07 2.00
CA ILE A 43 -2.38 -16.89 1.15
C ILE A 43 -1.52 -17.09 -0.09
N VAL A 44 -0.25 -17.47 0.07
CA VAL A 44 0.74 -17.58 -1.01
C VAL A 44 0.48 -18.79 -1.91
N SER A 45 -0.12 -19.86 -1.39
CA SER A 45 -0.50 -21.05 -2.17
C SER A 45 -1.58 -20.78 -3.21
N LYS A 46 -2.21 -19.59 -3.22
CA LYS A 46 -3.20 -19.25 -4.24
C LYS A 46 -2.52 -18.96 -5.60
N PRO A 47 -3.07 -19.49 -6.71
CA PRO A 47 -2.45 -19.36 -8.04
C PRO A 47 -2.58 -17.96 -8.66
N LEU A 48 -3.46 -17.12 -8.12
CA LEU A 48 -3.79 -15.80 -8.67
C LEU A 48 -3.44 -14.71 -7.65
N GLU A 49 -2.60 -13.74 -8.03
CA GLU A 49 -2.19 -12.62 -7.16
C GLU A 49 -3.40 -11.88 -6.58
N ARG A 50 -4.41 -11.60 -7.39
CA ARG A 50 -5.69 -10.99 -6.95
C ARG A 50 -6.37 -11.74 -5.80
N GLU A 51 -6.23 -13.06 -5.74
CA GLU A 51 -6.80 -13.86 -4.65
C GLU A 51 -5.88 -13.86 -3.43
N GLN A 52 -4.56 -13.88 -3.62
CA GLN A 52 -3.58 -13.71 -2.54
C GLN A 52 -3.83 -12.37 -1.83
N ILE A 53 -3.96 -11.28 -2.62
CA ILE A 53 -4.26 -9.93 -2.15
C ILE A 53 -5.60 -9.90 -1.41
N GLN A 54 -6.64 -10.55 -1.94
CA GLN A 54 -7.94 -10.60 -1.28
C GLN A 54 -7.87 -11.31 0.07
N SER A 55 -7.21 -12.47 0.15
CA SER A 55 -7.05 -13.20 1.42
C SER A 55 -6.22 -12.40 2.41
N LEU A 56 -5.14 -11.75 1.95
CA LEU A 56 -4.32 -10.88 2.78
C LEU A 56 -5.13 -9.72 3.38
N LEU A 57 -5.86 -9.00 2.54
CA LEU A 57 -6.67 -7.85 2.95
C LEU A 57 -7.76 -8.25 3.93
N ASP A 58 -8.36 -9.42 3.72
CA ASP A 58 -9.37 -9.98 4.61
C ASP A 58 -8.78 -10.28 6.01
N VAL A 59 -7.61 -10.91 6.11
CA VAL A 59 -6.92 -11.15 7.38
C VAL A 59 -6.57 -9.84 8.10
N VAL A 60 -6.02 -8.87 7.36
CA VAL A 60 -5.65 -7.54 7.90
C VAL A 60 -6.87 -6.80 8.45
N THR A 61 -7.99 -6.84 7.71
CA THR A 61 -9.25 -6.19 8.08
C THR A 61 -9.85 -6.85 9.32
N ARG A 62 -9.88 -8.20 9.39
CA ARG A 62 -10.35 -8.95 10.56
C ARG A 62 -9.53 -8.66 11.81
N LYS A 63 -8.20 -8.60 11.69
CA LYS A 63 -7.29 -8.32 12.81
C LYS A 63 -7.23 -6.85 13.20
N GLN A 64 -7.88 -5.98 12.42
CA GLN A 64 -7.90 -4.54 12.58
C GLN A 64 -6.50 -3.89 12.60
N LYS A 65 -5.56 -4.45 11.82
CA LYS A 65 -4.15 -4.04 11.77
C LYS A 65 -3.82 -3.21 10.53
N GLY A 66 -4.76 -2.37 10.08
CA GLY A 66 -4.59 -1.53 8.90
C GLY A 66 -3.39 -0.58 8.96
N ASP A 67 -3.03 -0.08 10.14
CA ASP A 67 -1.87 0.80 10.32
C ASP A 67 -0.55 0.07 10.07
N VAL A 68 -0.43 -1.19 10.52
CA VAL A 68 0.75 -2.03 10.27
C VAL A 68 0.82 -2.46 8.81
N PHE A 69 -0.34 -2.75 8.21
CA PHE A 69 -0.43 -3.01 6.78
C PHE A 69 0.05 -1.81 5.95
N LEU A 70 -0.33 -0.58 6.30
CA LEU A 70 0.19 0.62 5.66
C LEU A 70 1.71 0.73 5.78
N ALA A 71 2.27 0.45 6.96
CA ALA A 71 3.72 0.46 7.16
C ALA A 71 4.42 -0.58 6.26
N ALA A 72 3.90 -1.81 6.21
CA ALA A 72 4.42 -2.87 5.35
C ALA A 72 4.36 -2.49 3.85
N LEU A 73 3.31 -1.78 3.42
CA LEU A 73 3.22 -1.26 2.05
C LEU A 73 4.31 -0.24 1.72
N VAL A 74 4.60 0.69 2.64
CA VAL A 74 5.68 1.67 2.48
C VAL A 74 7.05 0.96 2.40
N GLU A 75 7.30 -0.02 3.26
CA GLU A 75 8.56 -0.78 3.27
C GLU A 75 8.76 -1.65 2.01
N THR A 76 7.67 -2.13 1.41
CA THR A 76 7.69 -2.99 0.22
C THR A 76 7.64 -2.22 -1.10
N LYS A 77 7.88 -0.91 -1.08
CA LYS A 77 7.82 -0.01 -2.25
C LYS A 77 6.41 0.12 -2.87
N ASN A 78 5.37 -0.27 -2.14
CA ASN A 78 3.97 -0.03 -2.51
C ASN A 78 3.43 1.25 -1.83
N GLU A 79 4.28 2.27 -1.69
CA GLU A 79 3.93 3.54 -1.04
C GLU A 79 2.76 4.24 -1.75
N HIS A 80 2.65 4.15 -3.08
CA HIS A 80 1.53 4.72 -3.84
C HIS A 80 0.18 4.18 -3.37
N VAL A 81 0.11 2.88 -3.06
CA VAL A 81 -1.08 2.23 -2.51
C VAL A 81 -1.36 2.74 -1.10
N ALA A 82 -0.33 2.83 -0.26
CA ALA A 82 -0.44 3.32 1.11
C ALA A 82 -0.95 4.77 1.16
N VAL A 83 -0.39 5.65 0.32
CA VAL A 83 -0.80 7.04 0.19
C VAL A 83 -2.25 7.12 -0.29
N GLN A 84 -2.66 6.30 -1.27
CA GLN A 84 -4.04 6.29 -1.73
C GLN A 84 -5.01 5.91 -0.62
N ILE A 85 -4.72 4.84 0.13
CA ILE A 85 -5.53 4.41 1.29
C ILE A 85 -5.60 5.52 2.34
N LYS A 86 -4.48 6.20 2.62
CA LYS A 86 -4.42 7.30 3.59
C LYS A 86 -5.17 8.54 3.10
N SER A 87 -5.14 8.80 1.80
CA SER A 87 -5.82 9.94 1.17
C SER A 87 -7.33 9.74 1.05
N VAL A 88 -7.82 8.51 1.15
CA VAL A 88 -9.26 8.23 1.18
C VAL A 88 -9.87 8.84 2.44
N LYS A 89 -10.57 9.96 2.27
CA LYS A 89 -11.49 10.47 3.30
C LYS A 89 -12.71 9.54 3.35
N LEU A 90 -13.10 9.16 4.56
CA LEU A 90 -14.36 8.42 4.80
C LEU A 90 -15.62 9.30 4.63
N SER A 91 -15.45 10.57 4.28
CA SER A 91 -16.55 11.51 4.06
C SER A 91 -17.05 11.42 2.62
N GLY A 92 -18.36 11.42 2.45
CA GLY A 92 -19.06 11.40 1.16
C GLY A 92 -18.93 12.71 0.40
N GLU A 93 -17.71 13.03 -0.04
CA GLU A 93 -17.50 14.07 -1.04
C GLU A 93 -16.65 13.52 -2.19
N MET A 94 -17.24 13.68 -3.36
CA MET A 94 -16.78 13.27 -4.66
C MET A 94 -15.62 14.19 -5.07
N GLU A 95 -14.39 13.90 -4.65
CA GLU A 95 -13.21 14.55 -5.22
C GLU A 95 -12.82 13.82 -6.51
N THR A 96 -13.41 14.28 -7.61
CA THR A 96 -12.96 14.01 -8.98
C THR A 96 -11.54 14.53 -9.15
N LEU A 97 -10.52 13.70 -8.97
CA LEU A 97 -9.20 14.02 -9.49
C LEU A 97 -8.56 12.80 -10.12
N GLY A 98 -8.91 12.61 -11.40
CA GLY A 98 -7.90 12.20 -12.36
C GLY A 98 -6.79 13.24 -12.36
N ARG A 99 -5.68 12.93 -11.70
CA ARG A 99 -4.39 13.53 -12.02
C ARG A 99 -3.31 12.52 -11.69
N SER A 100 -2.73 12.00 -12.75
CA SER A 100 -1.55 11.15 -12.79
C SER A 100 -0.50 11.63 -11.79
N PRO A 101 0.20 10.75 -11.07
CA PRO A 101 1.40 11.14 -10.34
C PRO A 101 2.46 11.54 -11.38
N THR A 102 2.57 12.83 -11.68
CA THR A 102 3.80 13.37 -12.28
C THR A 102 4.89 13.25 -11.23
N TYR A 103 5.66 12.17 -11.29
CA TYR A 103 6.97 12.11 -10.65
C TYR A 103 7.82 13.24 -11.21
N SER A 104 7.88 14.37 -10.52
CA SER A 104 8.93 15.36 -10.73
C SER A 104 10.13 14.88 -9.93
N LEU A 105 11.05 14.21 -10.62
CA LEU A 105 12.38 13.89 -10.12
C LEU A 105 13.17 15.19 -10.00
N THR A 106 12.96 15.96 -8.94
CA THR A 106 13.93 16.97 -8.51
C THR A 106 14.84 16.30 -7.48
N ASP A 107 16.03 15.88 -7.91
CA ASP A 107 17.28 16.31 -7.28
C ASP A 107 18.47 15.61 -7.94
N ARG A 108 19.14 16.31 -8.87
CA ARG A 108 20.56 16.08 -9.15
C ARG A 108 21.24 17.41 -9.38
N ASN A 109 21.81 17.89 -8.27
CA ASN A 109 23.19 18.33 -8.17
C ASN A 109 23.61 19.62 -8.93
N VAL A 110 23.74 20.68 -8.13
CA VAL A 110 24.65 21.83 -8.24
C VAL A 110 25.70 21.79 -9.37
N SER A 111 25.74 22.89 -10.15
CA SER A 111 26.97 23.58 -10.55
C SER A 111 26.63 25.00 -11.01
N ILE A 112 26.78 25.97 -10.10
CA ILE A 112 26.77 27.40 -10.44
C ILE A 112 28.19 27.74 -10.91
N PHE A 113 28.40 27.93 -12.21
CA PHE A 113 29.60 28.62 -12.71
C PHE A 113 29.19 30.03 -13.11
N ILE A 114 29.46 30.98 -12.21
CA ILE A 114 29.50 32.41 -12.55
C ILE A 114 30.93 32.67 -13.03
N THR A 115 31.11 33.10 -14.27
CA THR A 115 32.38 33.68 -14.71
C THR A 115 32.09 34.92 -15.54
N SER A 116 32.48 36.06 -14.97
CA SER A 116 32.56 37.38 -15.58
C SER A 116 33.67 37.42 -16.64
N HIS A 117 33.41 38.07 -17.77
CA HIS A 117 34.33 39.03 -18.39
C HIS A 117 33.62 39.91 -19.42
#